data_AF-A0A2E6Z488-F1
#
_entry.id   AF-A0A2E6Z488-F1
#
_cell.length_a   1.000
_cell.length_b   1.000
_cell.length_c   1.000
_cell.angle_alpha   90.00
_cell.angle_beta   90.00
_cell.angle_gamma   90.00
#
_symmetry.space_group_name_H-M   'P 1'
#
loop_
_entity.id
_entity.type
_entity.pdbx_description
1 polymer ?
#
loop_
_entity_poly.entity_id
_entity_poly.type
_entity_poly.pdbx_seq_one_letter_code
_entity_poly.pdbx_strand_id
1 'polypeptide(L)'
;MADNFDFAALAKSWQQQATPVENMPGEADLAGARQRQRQQKLLMLGEWLSALVMAAAACWLVLTMPDALGYLAAAFLTLGAVSTLYISWQVHRPILAYDNWSSSGLLQFRCRACRLTLQYYRYTQLSCVALILFAVVLWLLQWWQLADVSSELLLFYSLITSPLCLLAIYRLQQKKRQKAAELTHLDKLTEDFNFINDGN
;
A
#
# COMPACT_ATOMS: atom_id res chain seq x y z
N MET A 1 -45.92 -45.00 1.46
CA MET A 1 -44.46 -45.14 1.26
C MET A 1 -43.80 -44.07 2.09
N ALA A 2 -43.26 -44.42 3.25
CA ALA A 2 -42.50 -43.50 4.09
C ALA A 2 -41.02 -43.86 3.89
N ASP A 3 -40.26 -42.95 3.27
CA ASP A 3 -38.82 -43.09 3.15
C ASP A 3 -38.22 -43.02 4.55
N ASN A 4 -37.73 -44.16 5.03
CA ASN A 4 -37.01 -44.28 6.29
C ASN A 4 -35.61 -43.68 6.08
N PHE A 5 -35.53 -42.35 6.17
CA PHE A 5 -34.27 -41.64 6.14
C PHE A 5 -33.52 -41.93 7.44
N ASP A 6 -32.48 -42.76 7.34
CA ASP A 6 -31.67 -43.17 8.49
C ASP A 6 -30.67 -42.07 8.84
N PHE A 7 -31.13 -41.14 9.68
CA PHE A 7 -30.32 -40.05 10.22
C PHE A 7 -29.08 -40.56 10.97
N ALA A 8 -29.10 -41.78 11.52
CA ALA A 8 -27.96 -42.36 12.21
C ALA A 8 -26.88 -42.80 11.23
N ALA A 9 -27.25 -43.37 10.08
CA ALA A 9 -26.33 -43.69 9.00
C ALA A 9 -25.68 -42.41 8.41
N LEU A 10 -26.48 -41.34 8.25
CA LEU A 10 -25.98 -40.03 7.83
C LEU A 10 -24.97 -39.46 8.84
N ALA A 11 -25.30 -39.43 10.13
CA ALA A 11 -24.38 -38.94 11.17
C ALA A 11 -23.06 -39.73 11.22
N LYS A 12 -23.11 -41.04 11.04
CA LYS A 12 -21.93 -41.90 10.97
C LYS A 12 -21.07 -41.61 9.74
N SER A 13 -21.69 -41.36 8.59
CA SER A 13 -20.97 -41.00 7.36
C SER A 13 -20.29 -39.62 7.47
N TRP A 14 -20.92 -38.67 8.17
CA TRP A 14 -20.34 -37.35 8.47
C TRP A 14 -19.19 -37.45 9.49
N GLN A 15 -19.29 -38.29 10.52
CA GLN A 15 -18.20 -38.52 11.48
C GLN A 15 -17.01 -39.29 10.90
N GLN A 16 -17.22 -40.05 9.82
CA GLN A 16 -16.19 -40.80 9.12
C GLN A 16 -15.50 -40.01 7.99
N GLN A 17 -16.00 -38.81 7.66
CA GLN A 17 -15.22 -37.88 6.86
C GLN A 17 -14.01 -37.48 7.69
N ALA A 18 -12.81 -37.82 7.22
CA ALA A 18 -11.58 -37.37 7.83
C ALA A 18 -11.68 -35.86 8.04
N THR A 19 -11.72 -35.42 9.31
CA THR A 19 -11.52 -34.01 9.66
C THR A 19 -10.31 -33.57 8.85
N PRO A 20 -10.44 -32.55 7.98
CA PRO A 20 -9.33 -32.13 7.15
C PRO A 20 -8.19 -31.80 8.09
N VAL A 21 -7.20 -32.70 8.14
CA VAL A 21 -5.95 -32.44 8.82
C VAL A 21 -5.49 -31.12 8.24
N GLU A 22 -5.24 -30.13 9.10
CA GLU A 22 -4.67 -28.85 8.68
C GLU A 22 -3.42 -29.17 7.87
N ASN A 23 -3.56 -29.20 6.55
CA ASN A 23 -2.44 -29.47 5.68
C ASN A 23 -1.54 -28.27 5.85
N MET A 24 -0.32 -28.51 6.33
CA MET A 24 0.71 -27.47 6.34
C MET A 24 0.68 -26.79 4.96
N PRO A 25 0.73 -25.45 4.91
CA PRO A 25 0.69 -24.74 3.64
C PRO A 25 1.74 -25.30 2.71
N GLY A 26 1.35 -25.60 1.47
CA GLY A 26 2.24 -26.24 0.51
C GLY A 26 3.51 -25.41 0.30
N GLU A 27 4.63 -26.06 0.01
CA GLU A 27 5.91 -25.38 -0.17
C GLU A 27 5.86 -24.25 -1.21
N ALA A 28 5.00 -24.39 -2.24
CA ALA A 28 4.75 -23.36 -3.24
C ALA A 28 4.12 -22.07 -2.65
N ASP A 29 3.20 -22.19 -1.69
CA ASP A 29 2.57 -21.05 -1.03
C ASP A 29 3.56 -20.31 -0.11
N LEU A 30 4.40 -21.07 0.59
CA LEU A 30 5.47 -20.54 1.42
C LEU A 30 6.56 -19.85 0.57
N ALA A 31 6.94 -20.45 -0.55
CA ALA A 31 7.88 -19.85 -1.49
C ALA A 31 7.34 -18.53 -2.06
N GLY A 32 6.06 -18.50 -2.45
CA GLY A 32 5.39 -17.28 -2.93
C GLY A 32 5.34 -16.17 -1.87
N ALA A 33 5.08 -16.51 -0.61
CA ALA A 33 5.06 -15.54 0.47
C ALA A 33 6.47 -14.97 0.78
N ARG A 34 7.50 -15.84 0.80
CA ARG A 34 8.91 -15.43 0.95
C ARG A 34 9.36 -14.54 -0.20
N GLN A 35 8.94 -14.82 -1.43
CA GLN A 35 9.25 -13.99 -2.59
C GLN A 35 8.64 -12.59 -2.45
N ARG A 36 7.38 -12.49 -2.01
CA ARG A 36 6.72 -11.19 -1.75
C ARG A 36 7.43 -10.39 -0.66
N GLN A 37 7.90 -11.06 0.40
CA GLN A 37 8.68 -10.42 1.46
C GLN A 37 10.00 -9.84 0.92
N ARG A 38 10.71 -10.57 0.04
CA ARG A 38 11.92 -10.07 -0.64
C ARG A 38 11.63 -8.87 -1.54
N GLN A 39 10.56 -8.92 -2.31
CA GLN A 39 10.14 -7.80 -3.17
C GLN A 39 9.85 -6.54 -2.36
N GLN A 40 9.18 -6.68 -1.22
CA GLN A 40 8.89 -5.55 -0.34
C GLN A 40 10.15 -4.96 0.30
N LYS A 41 11.15 -5.80 0.63
CA LYS A 41 12.45 -5.30 1.08
C LYS A 41 13.14 -4.45 0.01
N LEU A 42 13.09 -4.87 -1.25
CA LEU A 42 13.64 -4.09 -2.37
C LEU A 42 12.88 -2.77 -2.59
N LEU A 43 11.55 -2.80 -2.50
CA LEU A 43 10.71 -1.61 -2.59
C LEU A 43 11.01 -0.62 -1.46
N MET A 44 11.15 -1.11 -0.22
CA MET A 44 11.53 -0.30 0.94
C MET A 44 12.88 0.39 0.72
N LEU A 45 13.89 -0.34 0.23
CA LEU A 45 15.20 0.24 -0.10
C LEU A 45 15.11 1.32 -1.19
N GLY A 46 14.30 1.09 -2.23
CA GLY A 46 14.06 2.07 -3.27
C GLY A 46 13.42 3.35 -2.74
N GLU A 47 12.42 3.22 -1.86
CA GLU A 47 11.77 4.36 -1.20
C GLU A 47 12.73 5.13 -0.31
N TRP A 48 13.57 4.43 0.45
CA TRP A 48 14.57 5.07 1.32
C TRP A 48 15.63 5.82 0.51
N LEU A 49 16.08 5.23 -0.61
CA LEU A 49 16.97 5.90 -1.54
C LEU A 49 16.33 7.18 -2.09
N SER A 50 15.06 7.12 -2.49
CA SER A 50 14.34 8.29 -2.98
C SER A 50 14.20 9.39 -1.93
N ALA A 51 13.90 9.02 -0.68
CA ALA A 51 13.80 9.98 0.42
C ALA A 51 15.17 10.64 0.73
N LEU A 52 16.26 9.87 0.64
CA LEU A 52 17.62 10.40 0.80
C LEU A 52 17.95 11.41 -0.30
N VAL A 53 17.62 11.11 -1.55
CA VAL A 53 17.79 12.04 -2.68
C VAL A 53 16.98 13.31 -2.46
N MET A 54 15.72 13.21 -2.02
CA MET A 54 14.88 14.38 -1.71
C MET A 54 15.47 15.24 -0.58
N ALA A 55 15.98 14.61 0.49
CA ALA A 55 16.62 15.33 1.59
C ALA A 55 17.92 16.03 1.16
N ALA A 56 18.75 15.35 0.36
CA ALA A 56 19.97 15.94 -0.19
C ALA A 56 19.66 17.13 -1.11
N ALA A 57 18.64 17.00 -1.96
CA ALA A 57 18.18 18.08 -2.83
C ALA A 57 17.59 19.26 -2.02
N ALA A 58 16.87 19.00 -0.94
CA ALA A 58 16.36 20.05 -0.05
C ALA A 58 17.51 20.84 0.60
N CYS A 59 18.52 20.14 1.13
CA CYS A 59 19.72 20.79 1.67
C CYS A 59 20.46 21.61 0.61
N TRP A 60 20.61 21.06 -0.61
CA TRP A 60 21.23 21.76 -1.72
C TRP A 60 20.49 23.05 -2.08
N LEU A 61 19.17 23.03 -2.14
CA LEU A 61 18.35 24.21 -2.46
C LEU A 61 18.49 25.30 -1.40
N VAL A 62 18.49 24.93 -0.11
CA VAL A 62 18.69 25.90 0.99
C VAL A 62 20.04 26.61 0.88
N LEU A 63 21.07 25.93 0.38
CA LEU A 63 22.42 26.50 0.24
C LEU A 63 22.62 27.30 -1.05
N THR A 64 21.95 26.92 -2.14
CA THR A 64 22.18 27.50 -3.47
C THR A 64 21.12 28.51 -3.91
N MET A 65 19.91 28.44 -3.34
CA MET A 65 18.78 29.32 -3.64
C MET A 65 18.15 29.85 -2.34
N PRO A 66 18.73 30.88 -1.71
CA PRO A 66 18.23 31.46 -0.46
C PRO A 66 17.08 32.46 -0.70
N ASP A 67 16.15 32.11 -1.58
CA ASP A 67 14.96 32.90 -1.90
C ASP A 67 13.68 32.18 -1.44
N ALA A 68 12.54 32.87 -1.50
CA ALA A 68 11.27 32.31 -1.05
C ALA A 68 10.90 31.02 -1.80
N LEU A 69 11.27 30.92 -3.09
CA LEU A 69 11.02 29.76 -3.93
C LEU A 69 11.90 28.58 -3.52
N GLY A 70 13.21 28.79 -3.32
CA GLY A 70 14.14 27.77 -2.85
C GLY A 70 13.75 27.20 -1.49
N TYR A 71 13.33 28.05 -0.54
CA TYR A 71 12.84 27.59 0.76
C TYR A 71 11.53 26.79 0.66
N LEU A 72 10.60 27.23 -0.19
CA LEU A 72 9.33 26.52 -0.39
C LEU A 72 9.54 25.14 -1.04
N ALA A 73 10.41 25.06 -2.05
CA ALA A 73 10.79 23.80 -2.68
C ALA A 73 11.53 22.88 -1.70
N ALA A 74 12.45 23.40 -0.89
CA ALA A 74 13.15 22.64 0.14
C ALA A 74 12.20 22.11 1.23
N ALA A 75 11.21 22.91 1.66
CA ALA A 75 10.20 22.47 2.60
C ALA A 75 9.34 21.34 2.01
N PHE A 76 8.93 21.47 0.74
CA PHE A 76 8.17 20.44 0.04
C PHE A 76 8.95 19.12 -0.08
N LEU A 77 10.24 19.18 -0.46
CA LEU A 77 11.10 18.01 -0.55
C LEU A 77 11.37 17.37 0.83
N THR A 78 11.58 18.18 1.86
CA THR A 78 11.76 17.68 3.24
C THR A 78 10.50 16.95 3.72
N LEU A 79 9.32 17.54 3.53
CA LEU A 79 8.04 16.89 3.85
C LEU A 79 7.84 15.60 3.05
N GLY A 80 8.19 15.60 1.76
CA GLY A 80 8.17 14.41 0.92
C GLY A 80 9.12 13.32 1.40
N ALA A 81 10.33 13.66 1.83
CA ALA A 81 11.30 12.71 2.39
C ALA A 81 10.80 12.10 3.71
N VAL A 82 10.35 12.94 4.65
CA VAL A 82 9.83 12.50 5.96
C VAL A 82 8.59 11.61 5.78
N SER A 83 7.65 12.03 4.94
CA SER A 83 6.44 11.23 4.66
C SER A 83 6.79 9.90 4.01
N THR A 84 7.69 9.89 3.02
CA THR A 84 8.14 8.65 2.35
C THR A 84 8.78 7.68 3.36
N LEU A 85 9.68 8.15 4.22
CA LEU A 85 10.29 7.32 5.26
C LEU A 85 9.26 6.79 6.26
N TYR A 86 8.36 7.65 6.72
CA TYR A 86 7.31 7.27 7.66
C TYR A 86 6.37 6.20 7.08
N ILE A 87 5.89 6.41 5.85
CA ILE A 87 5.00 5.48 5.15
C ILE A 87 5.73 4.17 4.87
N SER A 88 6.96 4.24 4.37
CA SER A 88 7.78 3.06 4.09
C SER A 88 7.98 2.22 5.35
N TRP A 89 8.26 2.86 6.48
CA TRP A 89 8.37 2.19 7.77
C TRP A 89 7.06 1.55 8.23
N GLN A 90 5.94 2.30 8.16
CA GLN A 90 4.62 1.82 8.59
C GLN A 90 4.10 0.68 7.71
N VAL A 91 4.41 0.69 6.42
CA VAL A 91 3.91 -0.28 5.43
C VAL A 91 4.76 -1.56 5.37
N HIS A 92 6.10 -1.44 5.36
CA HIS A 92 6.97 -2.60 5.12
C HIS A 92 7.37 -3.34 6.41
N ARG A 93 7.58 -2.62 7.52
CA ARG A 93 7.97 -3.24 8.81
C ARG A 93 7.03 -4.36 9.28
N PRO A 94 5.68 -4.21 9.23
CA PRO A 94 4.79 -5.27 9.70
C PRO A 94 4.80 -6.52 8.83
N ILE A 95 5.22 -6.42 7.56
CA ILE A 95 5.30 -7.56 6.65
C ILE A 95 6.67 -8.25 6.76
N LEU A 96 7.73 -7.46 7.03
CA LEU A 96 9.06 -7.99 7.30
C LEU A 96 9.15 -8.71 8.65
N ALA A 97 8.43 -8.23 9.67
CA ALA A 97 8.41 -8.81 11.01
C ALA A 97 7.45 -10.02 11.15
N TYR A 98 6.81 -10.45 10.07
CA TYR A 98 5.84 -11.53 10.11
C TYR A 98 6.52 -12.91 10.09
N ASP A 99 6.23 -13.73 11.09
CA ASP A 99 6.90 -15.01 11.36
C ASP A 99 5.93 -16.22 11.46
N ASN A 100 4.62 -15.99 11.55
CA ASN A 100 3.64 -17.08 11.68
C ASN A 100 3.20 -17.68 10.33
N TRP A 101 3.80 -18.81 9.95
CA TRP A 101 3.58 -19.49 8.67
C TRP A 101 2.57 -20.65 8.71
N SER A 102 1.66 -20.69 9.69
CA SER A 102 0.52 -21.62 9.66
C SER A 102 -0.46 -21.30 8.51
N SER A 103 -1.37 -22.22 8.19
CA SER A 103 -2.54 -22.03 7.31
C SER A 103 -3.32 -20.74 7.64
N SER A 104 -3.72 -20.59 8.90
CA SER A 104 -4.40 -19.41 9.43
C SER A 104 -3.52 -18.16 9.38
N GLY A 105 -2.22 -18.30 9.65
CA GLY A 105 -1.24 -17.23 9.54
C GLY A 105 -1.07 -16.73 8.10
N LEU A 106 -1.06 -17.61 7.11
CA LEU A 106 -0.91 -17.23 5.71
C LEU A 106 -2.13 -16.42 5.23
N LEU A 107 -3.32 -16.75 5.71
CA LEU A 107 -4.54 -15.99 5.46
C LEU A 107 -4.48 -14.60 6.12
N GLN A 108 -4.06 -14.51 7.38
CA GLN A 108 -3.82 -13.24 8.09
C GLN A 108 -2.76 -12.38 7.39
N PHE A 109 -1.67 -12.99 6.90
CA PHE A 109 -0.64 -12.32 6.11
C PHE A 109 -1.21 -11.71 4.83
N ARG A 110 -2.06 -12.44 4.09
CA ARG A 110 -2.73 -11.94 2.87
C ARG A 110 -3.68 -10.79 3.19
N CYS A 111 -4.49 -10.90 4.23
CA CYS A 111 -5.37 -9.82 4.70
C CYS A 111 -4.55 -8.56 5.05
N ARG A 112 -3.49 -8.74 5.84
CA ARG A 112 -2.61 -7.64 6.27
C ARG A 112 -1.90 -6.98 5.09
N ALA A 113 -1.35 -7.77 4.16
CA ALA A 113 -0.72 -7.27 2.95
C ALA A 113 -1.73 -6.47 2.09
N CYS A 114 -2.98 -6.93 1.98
CA CYS A 114 -4.03 -6.23 1.25
C CYS A 114 -4.39 -4.89 1.90
N ARG A 115 -4.57 -4.84 3.23
CA ARG A 115 -4.83 -3.61 3.99
C ARG A 115 -3.68 -2.60 3.84
N LEU A 116 -2.44 -3.07 3.95
CA LEU A 116 -1.24 -2.23 3.79
C LEU A 116 -1.10 -1.71 2.36
N THR A 117 -1.43 -2.51 1.35
CA THR A 117 -1.47 -2.06 -0.06
C THR A 117 -2.52 -0.97 -0.28
N LEU A 118 -3.71 -1.10 0.34
CA LEU A 118 -4.75 -0.08 0.27
C LEU A 118 -4.33 1.24 0.95
N GLN A 119 -3.64 1.16 2.09
CA GLN A 119 -3.06 2.32 2.75
C GLN A 119 -2.01 2.98 1.86
N TYR A 120 -1.10 2.19 1.29
CA TYR A 120 -0.09 2.66 0.34
C TYR A 120 -0.71 3.42 -0.85
N TYR A 121 -1.78 2.90 -1.46
CA TYR A 121 -2.48 3.59 -2.54
C TYR A 121 -3.08 4.93 -2.11
N ARG A 122 -3.63 5.03 -0.89
CA ARG A 122 -4.12 6.31 -0.35
C ARG A 122 -2.97 7.30 -0.18
N TYR A 123 -1.82 6.85 0.33
CA TYR A 123 -0.65 7.69 0.45
C TYR A 123 -0.15 8.19 -0.90
N THR A 124 -0.02 7.32 -1.91
CA THR A 124 0.37 7.74 -3.26
C THR A 124 -0.62 8.74 -3.85
N GLN A 125 -1.92 8.58 -3.60
CA GLN A 125 -2.93 9.57 -4.00
C GLN A 125 -2.70 10.93 -3.34
N LEU A 126 -2.43 10.95 -2.03
CA LEU A 126 -2.12 12.19 -1.31
C LEU A 126 -0.85 12.85 -1.83
N SER A 127 0.19 12.08 -2.16
CA SER A 127 1.42 12.60 -2.80
C SER A 127 1.13 13.23 -4.17
N CYS A 128 0.30 12.58 -5.01
CA CYS A 128 -0.14 13.16 -6.28
C CYS A 128 -0.92 14.46 -6.08
N VAL A 129 -1.82 14.51 -5.09
CA VAL A 129 -2.55 15.74 -4.75
C VAL A 129 -1.60 16.83 -4.26
N ALA A 130 -0.60 16.49 -3.44
CA ALA A 130 0.40 17.44 -2.96
C ALA A 130 1.22 18.04 -4.12
N LEU A 131 1.57 17.23 -5.15
CA LEU A 131 2.23 17.73 -6.35
C LEU A 131 1.36 18.68 -7.18
N ILE A 132 0.06 18.39 -7.29
CA ILE A 132 -0.89 19.30 -7.95
C ILE A 132 -1.01 20.61 -7.16
N LEU A 133 -1.12 20.53 -5.83
CA LEU A 133 -1.18 21.71 -4.96
C LEU A 133 0.11 22.54 -5.06
N PHE A 134 1.27 21.89 -5.13
CA PHE A 134 2.55 22.56 -5.36
C PHE A 134 2.55 23.34 -6.68
N ALA A 135 2.03 22.76 -7.76
CA ALA A 135 1.87 23.47 -9.04
C ALA A 135 0.94 24.69 -8.92
N VAL A 136 -0.14 24.60 -8.15
CA VAL A 136 -1.04 25.73 -7.86
C VAL A 136 -0.33 26.82 -7.07
N VAL A 137 0.49 26.45 -6.08
CA VAL A 137 1.28 27.42 -5.30
C VAL A 137 2.30 28.15 -6.18
N LEU A 138 2.96 27.46 -7.11
CA LEU A 138 3.85 28.10 -8.09
C LEU A 138 3.11 29.12 -8.95
N TRP A 139 1.89 28.80 -9.40
CA TRP A 139 1.03 29.75 -10.12
C TRP A 139 0.67 30.97 -9.27
N LEU A 140 0.34 30.79 -7.99
CA LEU A 140 0.03 31.89 -7.07
C LEU A 140 1.23 32.80 -6.82
N LEU A 141 2.42 32.22 -6.64
CA LEU A 141 3.66 32.99 -6.48
C LEU A 141 3.97 33.84 -7.71
N GLN A 142 3.79 33.26 -8.91
CA GLN A 142 3.97 33.98 -10.18
C GLN A 142 2.93 35.09 -10.35
N TRP A 143 1.66 34.81 -10.03
CA TRP A 143 0.57 35.80 -10.14
C TRP A 143 0.80 36.98 -9.21
N TRP A 144 1.22 36.74 -7.97
CA TRP A 144 1.51 37.78 -6.99
C TRP A 144 2.87 38.44 -7.15
N GLN A 145 3.69 38.01 -8.12
CA GLN A 145 5.04 38.53 -8.37
C GLN A 145 5.96 38.46 -7.13
N LEU A 146 5.71 37.49 -6.23
CA LEU A 146 6.48 37.33 -4.99
C LEU A 146 7.85 36.69 -5.22
N ALA A 147 8.00 35.95 -6.32
CA ALA A 147 9.22 35.30 -6.73
C ALA A 147 9.25 35.19 -8.26
N ASP A 148 10.45 35.23 -8.84
CA ASP A 148 10.64 35.06 -10.28
C ASP A 148 10.63 33.56 -10.62
N VAL A 149 9.43 33.02 -10.86
CA VAL A 149 9.26 31.60 -11.18
C VAL A 149 9.56 31.40 -12.66
N SER A 150 10.56 30.56 -12.97
CA SER A 150 10.84 30.21 -14.36
C SER A 150 9.61 29.61 -15.05
N SER A 151 9.23 30.21 -16.19
CA SER A 151 8.12 29.75 -17.03
C SER A 151 8.24 28.28 -17.44
N GLU A 152 9.46 27.78 -17.63
CA GLU A 152 9.71 26.37 -17.98
C GLU A 152 9.29 25.42 -16.85
N LEU A 153 9.60 25.78 -15.60
CA LEU A 153 9.28 25.01 -14.41
C LEU A 153 7.75 24.98 -14.19
N LEU A 154 7.11 26.12 -14.41
CA LEU A 154 5.67 26.28 -14.29
C LEU A 154 4.90 25.48 -15.35
N LEU A 155 5.38 25.47 -16.61
CA LEU A 155 4.85 24.63 -17.68
C LEU A 155 5.08 23.14 -17.42
N PHE A 156 6.25 22.76 -16.89
CA PHE A 156 6.54 21.37 -16.54
C PHE A 156 5.55 20.81 -15.51
N TYR A 157 5.35 21.52 -14.39
CA TYR A 157 4.44 21.04 -13.34
C TYR A 157 2.97 21.07 -13.76
N SER A 158 2.56 22.02 -14.60
CA SER A 158 1.18 22.15 -15.07
C SER A 158 0.82 21.22 -16.22
N LEU A 159 1.63 21.17 -17.28
CA LEU A 159 1.33 20.40 -18.51
C LEU A 159 1.80 18.95 -18.45
N ILE A 160 2.80 18.63 -17.61
CA ILE A 160 3.35 17.27 -17.54
C ILE A 160 2.99 16.64 -16.20
N THR A 161 3.39 17.25 -15.07
CA THR A 161 3.25 16.62 -13.76
C THR A 161 1.79 16.48 -13.33
N SER A 162 0.98 17.53 -13.47
CA SER A 162 -0.44 17.52 -13.09
C SER A 162 -1.28 16.46 -13.84
N PRO A 163 -1.27 16.38 -15.18
CA PRO A 163 -2.04 15.34 -15.88
C PRO A 163 -1.54 13.93 -15.60
N LEU A 164 -0.22 13.73 -15.42
CA LEU A 164 0.31 12.44 -14.98
C LEU A 164 -0.19 12.07 -13.57
N CYS A 165 -0.25 13.03 -12.65
CA CYS A 165 -0.80 12.83 -11.31
C CYS A 165 -2.29 12.48 -11.36
N LEU A 166 -3.08 13.15 -12.20
CA LEU A 166 -4.50 12.84 -12.39
C LEU A 166 -4.70 11.42 -12.96
N LEU A 167 -3.93 11.04 -13.97
CA LEU A 167 -3.96 9.69 -14.54
C LEU A 167 -3.55 8.63 -13.50
N ALA A 168 -2.53 8.92 -12.71
CA ALA A 168 -2.08 8.04 -11.62
C ALA A 168 -3.18 7.88 -10.56
N ILE A 169 -3.82 8.99 -10.12
CA ILE A 169 -4.95 8.96 -9.18
C ILE A 169 -6.08 8.09 -9.74
N TYR A 170 -6.45 8.28 -11.00
CA TYR A 170 -7.51 7.49 -11.66
C TYR A 170 -7.19 5.99 -11.67
N ARG A 171 -5.99 5.61 -12.11
CA ARG A 171 -5.55 4.19 -12.10
C ARG A 171 -5.50 3.61 -10.69
N LEU A 172 -5.04 4.39 -9.70
CA LEU A 172 -5.00 3.97 -8.30
C LEU A 172 -6.40 3.78 -7.73
N GLN A 173 -7.38 4.61 -8.12
CA GLN A 173 -8.78 4.41 -7.71
C GLN A 173 -9.35 3.09 -8.26
N GLN A 174 -9.07 2.76 -9.52
CA GLN A 174 -9.49 1.47 -10.09
C GLN A 174 -8.87 0.29 -9.34
N LYS A 175 -7.55 0.33 -9.09
CA LYS A 175 -6.85 -0.72 -8.32
C LYS A 175 -7.35 -0.83 -6.88
N LYS A 176 -7.65 0.30 -6.23
CA LYS A 176 -8.22 0.34 -4.88
C LYS A 176 -9.58 -0.37 -4.83
N ARG A 177 -10.44 -0.19 -5.83
CA ARG A 177 -11.75 -0.88 -5.91
C ARG A 177 -11.59 -2.40 -6.01
N GLN A 178 -10.68 -2.86 -6.88
CA GLN A 178 -10.38 -4.29 -7.02
C GLN A 178 -9.85 -4.89 -5.71
N LYS A 179 -8.88 -4.21 -5.07
CA LYS A 179 -8.29 -4.68 -3.81
C LYS A 179 -9.26 -4.62 -2.63
N ALA A 180 -10.21 -3.68 -2.61
CA ALA A 180 -11.25 -3.63 -1.59
C ALA A 180 -12.23 -4.81 -1.70
N ALA A 181 -12.58 -5.22 -2.92
CA ALA A 181 -13.40 -6.41 -3.14
C ALA A 181 -12.67 -7.69 -2.70
N GLU A 182 -11.38 -7.81 -3.03
CA GLU A 182 -10.53 -8.93 -2.59
C GLU A 182 -10.40 -8.98 -1.06
N LEU A 183 -10.23 -7.82 -0.41
CA LEU A 183 -10.20 -7.73 1.06
C LEU A 183 -11.52 -8.22 1.67
N THR A 184 -12.66 -7.80 1.11
CA THR A 184 -13.98 -8.22 1.62
C THR A 184 -14.17 -9.73 1.52
N HIS A 185 -13.66 -10.36 0.45
CA HIS A 185 -13.69 -11.81 0.29
C HIS A 185 -12.78 -12.52 1.30
N LEU A 186 -11.58 -11.98 1.54
CA LEU A 186 -10.63 -12.56 2.50
C LEU A 186 -11.09 -12.38 3.95
N ASP A 187 -11.70 -11.25 4.30
CA ASP A 187 -12.27 -11.04 5.63
C ASP A 187 -13.40 -12.06 5.91
N LYS A 188 -14.27 -12.34 4.93
CA LYS A 188 -15.29 -13.42 5.04
C LYS A 188 -14.68 -14.81 5.25
N LEU A 189 -13.66 -15.17 4.48
CA LEU A 189 -12.95 -16.43 4.68
C LEU A 189 -12.27 -16.53 6.05
N THR A 190 -11.83 -15.38 6.60
CA THR A 190 -11.26 -15.32 7.95
C THR A 190 -12.34 -15.60 8.99
N GLU A 191 -13.52 -15.00 8.83
CA GLU A 191 -14.67 -15.23 9.71
C GLU A 191 -15.14 -16.68 9.67
N ASP A 192 -15.25 -17.28 8.48
CA ASP A 192 -15.61 -18.69 8.31
C ASP A 192 -14.58 -19.63 8.97
N PHE A 193 -13.29 -19.34 8.83
CA PHE A 193 -12.21 -20.15 9.43
C PHE A 193 -12.21 -20.04 10.96
N ASN A 194 -12.46 -18.85 11.51
CA ASN A 194 -12.57 -18.66 12.96
C ASN A 194 -13.82 -19.33 13.53
N PHE A 195 -14.97 -19.23 12.84
CA PHE A 195 -16.21 -19.89 13.25
C PHE A 195 -16.06 -21.42 13.30
N ILE A 196 -15.36 -22.02 12.33
CA ILE A 196 -15.06 -23.45 12.31
C ILE A 196 -14.12 -23.87 13.45
N ASN A 197 -13.15 -23.02 13.81
CA ASN A 197 -12.21 -23.30 14.89
C ASN A 197 -12.81 -23.10 16.30
N ASP A 198 -13.73 -22.14 16.47
CA ASP A 198 -14.39 -21.85 17.75
C ASP A 198 -15.61 -22.76 18.02
N GLY A 199 -16.11 -23.44 16.98
CA GLY A 199 -17.26 -24.36 17.04
C GLY A 199 -16.90 -25.84 17.26
N ASN A 200 -15.62 -26.15 17.46
CA ASN A 200 -15.09 -27.45 17.92
C ASN A 200 -14.66 -27.38 19.38
#